data_AF-A0A0M1VWJ3-F1
#
_entry.id   AF-A0A0M1VWJ3-F1
#
_cell.length_a   1.000
_cell.length_b   1.000
_cell.length_c   1.000
_cell.angle_alpha   90.00
_cell.angle_beta   90.00
_cell.angle_gamma   90.00
#
_symmetry.space_group_name_H-M   'P 1'
#
loop_
_entity.id
_entity.type
_entity.pdbx_description
1 polymer ?
#
loop_
_entity_poly.entity_id
_entity_poly.type
_entity_poly.pdbx_seq_one_letter_code
_entity_poly.pdbx_strand_id
1 'polypeptide(L)'
;MNVSVTIYKEKKEKDFRMIILPSGRSKIGLIQVKDYGIISYLNKKDSEKIGEFLYWALNESDNEEIEDEVNVQWCKKYFNRSSDLKVVIEYNNIGFEFFENKYIIYLKKKDGRGYSPFKDENGNMVEYIFPEKPTALELGTKVMEMFEYKERYDGIIE
;
A
#
# COMPACT_ATOMS: atom_id res chain seq x y z
N MET A 1 -15.34 10.17 -6.49
CA MET A 1 -14.97 9.59 -5.18
C MET A 1 -13.46 9.48 -5.15
N ASN A 2 -12.82 9.92 -4.06
CA ASN A 2 -11.36 9.93 -3.92
C ASN A 2 -11.00 8.91 -2.85
N VAL A 3 -10.71 7.70 -3.28
CA VAL A 3 -10.46 6.56 -2.39
C VAL A 3 -9.06 6.04 -2.58
N SER A 4 -8.50 5.51 -1.49
CA SER A 4 -7.15 4.98 -1.48
C SER A 4 -7.11 3.58 -0.88
N VAL A 5 -6.08 2.83 -1.24
CA VAL A 5 -5.71 1.54 -0.66
C VAL A 5 -4.25 1.65 -0.29
N THR A 6 -3.93 1.22 0.93
CA THR A 6 -2.55 1.20 1.41
C THR A 6 -2.00 -0.22 1.37
N ILE A 7 -0.87 -0.39 0.68
CA ILE A 7 -0.28 -1.69 0.41
C ILE A 7 1.09 -1.76 1.08
N TYR A 8 1.34 -2.80 1.85
CA TYR A 8 2.64 -3.06 2.47
C TYR A 8 3.21 -4.39 1.99
N LYS A 9 4.51 -4.40 1.75
CA LYS A 9 5.29 -5.62 1.47
C LYS A 9 6.47 -5.67 2.43
N GLU A 10 6.63 -6.78 3.13
CA GLU A 10 7.82 -7.01 3.96
C GLU A 10 9.07 -7.01 3.08
N LYS A 11 10.13 -6.34 3.53
CA LYS A 11 11.41 -6.16 2.84
C LYS A 11 12.22 -7.46 2.84
N LYS A 12 11.74 -8.43 2.05
CA LYS A 12 12.37 -9.73 1.82
C LYS A 12 12.17 -10.14 0.36
N GLU A 13 13.14 -10.88 -0.15
CA GLU A 13 13.10 -11.43 -1.51
C GLU A 13 12.00 -12.49 -1.69
N LYS A 14 11.82 -13.36 -0.69
CA LYS A 14 10.89 -14.50 -0.71
C LYS A 14 10.11 -14.59 0.60
N ASP A 15 8.99 -15.32 0.56
CA ASP A 15 8.12 -15.60 1.72
C ASP A 15 7.74 -14.34 2.54
N PHE A 16 7.60 -13.22 1.83
CA PHE A 16 7.26 -11.94 2.44
C PHE A 16 5.78 -11.85 2.75
N ARG A 17 5.46 -11.16 3.84
CA ARG A 17 4.08 -10.78 4.16
C ARG A 17 3.65 -9.60 3.30
N MET A 18 2.45 -9.70 2.72
CA MET A 18 1.74 -8.59 2.08
C MET A 18 0.52 -8.19 2.90
N ILE A 19 0.29 -6.89 3.04
CA ILE A 19 -0.85 -6.34 3.79
C ILE A 19 -1.54 -5.29 2.90
N ILE A 20 -2.84 -5.46 2.68
CA ILE A 20 -3.66 -4.57 1.85
C ILE A 20 -4.78 -4.02 2.73
N LEU A 21 -4.79 -2.70 2.92
CA LEU A 21 -5.72 -2.00 3.82
C LEU A 21 -6.62 -1.04 3.03
N PRO A 22 -7.96 -1.23 3.06
CA PRO A 22 -8.90 -0.22 2.61
C PRO A 22 -8.86 1.02 3.51
N SER A 23 -9.44 2.12 3.05
CA SER A 23 -9.44 3.40 3.75
C SER A 23 -10.81 4.08 3.78
N GLY A 24 -11.02 4.89 4.81
CA GLY A 24 -12.08 5.87 4.92
C GLY A 24 -11.47 7.22 5.33
N ARG A 25 -12.18 7.97 6.16
CA ARG A 25 -11.74 9.26 6.70
C ARG A 25 -11.67 9.22 8.21
N SER A 26 -10.71 9.95 8.76
CA SER A 26 -10.70 10.32 10.17
C SER A 26 -11.70 11.43 10.45
N LYS A 27 -11.99 11.69 11.73
CA LYS A 27 -12.84 12.80 12.18
C LYS A 27 -12.43 14.18 11.64
N ILE A 28 -11.15 14.35 11.31
CA ILE A 28 -10.59 15.60 10.77
C ILE A 28 -10.47 15.58 9.24
N GLY A 29 -11.06 14.59 8.56
CA GLY A 29 -11.10 14.49 7.09
C GLY A 29 -9.84 13.91 6.42
N LEU A 30 -8.81 13.55 7.19
CA LEU A 30 -7.62 12.87 6.64
C LEU A 30 -7.92 11.42 6.32
N ILE A 31 -7.24 10.86 5.31
CA ILE A 31 -7.30 9.43 4.99
C ILE A 31 -6.90 8.61 6.23
N GLN A 32 -7.71 7.61 6.55
CA GLN A 32 -7.44 6.67 7.63
C GLN A 32 -7.71 5.25 7.13
N VAL A 33 -6.83 4.30 7.45
CA VAL A 33 -7.04 2.89 7.10
C VAL A 33 -8.17 2.31 7.94
N LYS A 34 -9.03 1.50 7.31
CA LYS A 34 -10.09 0.77 8.01
C LYS A 34 -9.50 -0.28 8.93
N ASP A 35 -10.29 -0.66 9.91
CA ASP A 35 -9.87 -1.54 10.99
C ASP A 35 -9.69 -3.02 10.54
N TYR A 36 -10.01 -3.35 9.30
CA TYR A 36 -9.81 -4.64 8.67
C TYR A 36 -8.95 -4.55 7.41
N GLY A 37 -8.54 -5.69 6.86
CA GLY A 37 -7.76 -5.76 5.63
C GLY A 37 -7.30 -7.17 5.33
N ILE A 38 -6.57 -7.33 4.23
CA ILE A 38 -6.04 -8.63 3.80
C ILE A 38 -4.59 -8.74 4.25
N ILE A 39 -4.28 -9.87 4.89
CA ILE A 39 -2.92 -10.30 5.19
C ILE A 39 -2.66 -11.57 4.39
N SER A 40 -1.59 -11.59 3.58
CA SER A 40 -1.27 -12.73 2.72
C SER A 40 0.24 -12.90 2.55
N TYR A 41 0.62 -13.95 1.82
CA TYR A 41 2.00 -14.26 1.41
C TYR A 41 2.09 -14.38 -0.13
N LEU A 42 1.29 -13.57 -0.83
CA LEU A 42 1.24 -13.55 -2.30
C LEU A 42 2.56 -13.00 -2.87
N ASN A 43 2.99 -13.53 -4.01
CA ASN A 43 4.20 -13.10 -4.69
C ASN A 43 3.93 -12.74 -6.16
N LYS A 44 4.99 -12.49 -6.93
CA LYS A 44 4.90 -12.10 -8.35
C LYS A 44 4.07 -13.06 -9.20
N LYS A 45 4.09 -14.36 -8.90
CA LYS A 45 3.29 -15.37 -9.63
C LYS A 45 1.78 -15.21 -9.39
N ASP A 46 1.40 -14.52 -8.31
CA ASP A 46 0.03 -14.27 -7.91
C ASP A 46 -0.45 -12.87 -8.32
N SER A 47 0.19 -12.23 -9.29
CA SER A 47 -0.08 -10.82 -9.67
C SER A 47 -1.56 -10.56 -9.97
N GLU A 48 -2.25 -11.45 -10.68
CA GLU A 48 -3.69 -11.30 -10.92
C GLU A 48 -4.49 -11.25 -9.61
N LYS A 49 -4.23 -12.19 -8.70
CA LYS A 49 -4.89 -12.26 -7.39
C LYS A 49 -4.57 -11.05 -6.50
N ILE A 50 -3.35 -10.52 -6.58
CA ILE A 50 -2.99 -9.26 -5.93
C ILE A 50 -3.88 -8.14 -6.46
N GLY A 51 -4.02 -8.01 -7.78
CA GLY A 51 -4.90 -7.01 -8.38
C GLY A 51 -6.38 -7.15 -7.99
N GLU A 52 -6.89 -8.38 -7.91
CA GLU A 52 -8.25 -8.65 -7.43
C GLU A 52 -8.45 -8.16 -5.98
N PHE A 53 -7.47 -8.44 -5.10
CA PHE A 53 -7.51 -7.98 -3.71
C PHE A 53 -7.39 -6.46 -3.58
N LEU A 54 -6.64 -5.82 -4.47
CA LEU A 54 -6.56 -4.36 -4.52
C LEU A 54 -7.89 -3.75 -4.97
N TYR A 55 -8.57 -4.36 -5.94
CA TYR A 55 -9.91 -3.91 -6.34
C TYR A 55 -10.96 -4.15 -5.27
N TRP A 56 -10.91 -5.29 -4.59
CA TRP A 56 -11.74 -5.52 -3.42
C TRP A 56 -11.50 -4.43 -2.37
N ALA A 57 -10.24 -4.15 -2.00
CA ALA A 57 -9.94 -3.12 -1.02
C ALA A 57 -10.34 -1.72 -1.50
N LEU A 58 -10.24 -1.44 -2.79
CA LEU A 58 -10.69 -0.16 -3.34
C LEU A 58 -12.21 0.00 -3.25
N ASN A 59 -12.97 -1.07 -3.49
CA ASN A 59 -14.43 -1.09 -3.33
C ASN A 59 -14.85 -1.00 -1.85
N GLU A 60 -14.03 -1.53 -0.95
CA GLU A 60 -14.19 -1.40 0.51
C GLU A 60 -13.73 -0.03 1.02
N SER A 61 -13.10 0.80 0.20
CA SER A 61 -12.71 2.16 0.57
C SER A 61 -13.81 3.16 0.26
N ASP A 62 -13.94 4.16 1.11
CA ASP A 62 -14.94 5.22 0.97
C ASP A 62 -14.40 6.56 1.50
N ASN A 63 -15.28 7.55 1.57
CA ASN A 63 -14.99 8.86 2.15
C ASN A 63 -15.73 9.09 3.48
N GLU A 64 -16.23 8.02 4.10
CA GLU A 64 -17.00 8.10 5.34
C GLU A 64 -16.07 8.16 6.55
N GLU A 65 -16.53 8.79 7.64
CA GLU A 65 -15.80 8.81 8.90
C GLU A 65 -15.72 7.40 9.49
N ILE A 66 -14.52 6.95 9.81
CA ILE A 66 -14.29 5.74 10.59
C ILE A 66 -14.55 6.09 12.05
N GLU A 67 -15.70 5.67 12.55
CA GLU A 67 -16.12 5.88 13.94
C GLU A 67 -15.56 4.84 14.91
N ASP A 68 -15.09 3.69 14.40
CA ASP A 68 -14.66 2.55 15.22
C ASP A 68 -13.49 2.90 16.14
N GLU A 69 -13.65 2.57 17.42
CA GLU A 69 -12.57 2.71 18.41
C GLU A 69 -11.49 1.64 18.18
N VAL A 70 -10.29 2.10 17.81
CA VAL A 70 -9.13 1.22 17.60
C VAL A 70 -8.51 0.84 18.96
N ASN A 71 -8.94 -0.28 19.51
CA ASN A 71 -8.43 -0.81 20.79
C ASN A 71 -7.05 -1.48 20.70
N VAL A 72 -6.54 -1.74 19.49
CA VAL A 72 -5.24 -2.38 19.25
C VAL A 72 -4.39 -1.50 18.35
N GLN A 73 -3.17 -1.19 18.80
CA GLN A 73 -2.21 -0.39 18.02
C GLN A 73 -2.00 -0.97 16.61
N TRP A 74 -1.98 -0.09 15.61
CA TRP A 74 -1.85 -0.42 14.18
C TRP A 74 -0.71 -1.41 13.88
N CYS A 75 0.50 -1.16 14.41
CA CYS A 75 1.65 -2.06 14.22
C CYS A 75 1.43 -3.47 14.78
N LYS A 76 0.69 -3.61 15.89
CA LYS A 76 0.34 -4.92 16.45
C LYS A 76 -0.73 -5.59 15.59
N LYS A 77 -1.79 -4.85 15.25
CA LYS A 77 -2.97 -5.36 14.55
C LYS A 77 -2.62 -6.00 13.20
N TYR A 78 -1.94 -5.25 12.32
CA TYR A 78 -1.72 -5.73 10.96
C TYR A 78 -0.36 -6.37 10.74
N PHE A 79 0.65 -6.03 11.53
CA PHE A 79 2.04 -6.45 11.28
C PHE A 79 2.57 -7.42 12.33
N ASN A 80 1.86 -7.58 13.47
CA ASN A 80 2.37 -8.27 14.65
C ASN A 80 3.75 -7.74 15.05
N ARG A 81 3.88 -6.41 15.17
CA ARG A 81 5.11 -5.71 15.57
C ARG A 81 4.92 -4.89 16.83
N SER A 82 6.03 -4.70 17.55
CA SER A 82 6.03 -4.00 18.83
C SER A 82 5.96 -2.48 18.72
N SER A 83 6.18 -1.90 17.53
CA SER A 83 6.11 -0.45 17.30
C SER A 83 5.96 -0.13 15.81
N ASP A 84 5.41 1.06 15.52
CA ASP A 84 5.30 1.58 14.15
C ASP A 84 6.68 1.78 13.50
N LEU A 85 7.70 2.12 14.31
CA LEU A 85 9.08 2.22 13.83
C LEU A 85 9.59 0.89 13.24
N LYS A 86 9.27 -0.26 13.88
CA LYS A 86 9.64 -1.57 13.31
C LYS A 86 8.92 -1.81 11.99
N VAL A 87 7.65 -1.43 11.88
CA VAL A 87 6.89 -1.58 10.63
C VAL A 87 7.57 -0.80 9.49
N VAL A 88 7.87 0.48 9.69
CA VAL A 88 8.47 1.30 8.61
C VAL A 88 9.91 0.90 8.26
N ILE A 89 10.62 0.24 9.18
CA ILE A 89 11.93 -0.35 8.90
C ILE A 89 11.78 -1.61 8.05
N GLU A 90 10.82 -2.48 8.38
CA GLU A 90 10.70 -3.81 7.81
C GLU A 90 9.77 -3.91 6.59
N TYR A 91 8.94 -2.89 6.31
CA TYR A 91 7.96 -2.92 5.22
C TYR A 91 8.13 -1.75 4.27
N ASN A 92 8.09 -2.04 2.97
CA ASN A 92 7.88 -1.06 1.91
C ASN A 92 6.39 -0.71 1.81
N ASN A 93 6.07 0.44 1.24
CA ASN A 93 4.70 0.93 1.12
C ASN A 93 4.40 1.52 -0.25
N ILE A 94 3.23 1.18 -0.78
CA ILE A 94 2.64 1.75 -2.00
C ILE A 94 1.23 2.24 -1.65
N GLY A 95 0.86 3.40 -2.20
CA GLY A 95 -0.53 3.83 -2.27
C GLY A 95 -1.12 3.49 -3.63
N PHE A 96 -2.37 3.03 -3.65
CA PHE A 96 -3.20 2.88 -4.84
C PHE A 96 -4.45 3.73 -4.69
N GLU A 97 -4.72 4.62 -5.62
CA GLU A 97 -5.80 5.60 -5.53
C GLU A 97 -6.64 5.65 -6.80
N PHE A 98 -7.94 5.89 -6.60
CA PHE A 98 -8.82 6.37 -7.65
C PHE A 98 -9.15 7.84 -7.36
N PHE A 99 -8.59 8.73 -8.17
CA PHE A 99 -8.68 10.18 -8.01
C PHE A 99 -8.88 10.84 -9.37
N GLU A 100 -9.85 11.77 -9.48
CA GLU A 100 -10.16 12.47 -10.75
C GLU A 100 -10.32 11.53 -11.97
N ASN A 101 -11.03 10.41 -11.79
CA ASN A 101 -11.23 9.36 -12.80
C ASN A 101 -9.94 8.67 -13.28
N LYS A 102 -8.86 8.76 -12.52
CA LYS A 102 -7.58 8.12 -12.81
C LYS A 102 -7.26 7.09 -11.74
N TYR A 103 -6.69 5.98 -12.18
CA TYR A 103 -6.07 4.99 -11.30
C TYR A 103 -4.60 5.33 -11.18
N ILE A 104 -4.14 5.56 -9.96
CA ILE A 104 -2.79 6.05 -9.66
C ILE A 104 -2.18 5.11 -8.63
N ILE A 105 -0.97 4.64 -8.89
CA ILE A 105 -0.14 3.99 -7.88
C ILE A 105 1.11 4.82 -7.64
N TYR A 106 1.54 4.91 -6.39
CA TYR A 106 2.70 5.72 -6.03
C TYR A 106 3.48 5.08 -4.89
N LEU A 107 4.80 5.15 -5.00
CA LEU A 107 5.73 4.56 -4.06
C LEU A 107 5.98 5.50 -2.90
N LYS A 108 6.10 4.95 -1.69
CA LYS A 108 6.47 5.71 -0.49
C LYS A 108 7.78 5.21 0.10
N LYS A 109 8.46 6.09 0.83
CA LYS A 109 9.66 5.77 1.62
C LYS A 109 9.41 5.98 3.09
N LYS A 110 10.20 5.29 3.91
CA LYS A 110 10.24 5.54 5.35
C LYS A 110 10.59 7.02 5.60
N ASP A 111 9.81 7.64 6.47
CA ASP A 111 10.04 9.01 6.94
C ASP A 111 9.69 9.12 8.43
N GLY A 112 10.71 9.24 9.28
CA GLY A 112 10.53 9.11 10.73
C GLY A 112 9.88 7.77 11.11
N ARG A 113 8.66 7.86 11.68
CA ARG A 113 7.80 6.73 12.09
C ARG A 113 6.67 6.43 11.11
N GLY A 114 6.62 7.12 9.97
CA GLY A 114 5.61 6.95 8.95
C GLY A 114 6.22 6.80 7.55
N TYR A 115 5.45 7.16 6.55
CA TYR A 115 5.83 7.13 5.15
C TYR A 115 5.59 8.48 4.49
N SER A 116 6.48 8.88 3.59
CA SER A 116 6.31 10.04 2.71
C SER A 116 6.54 9.64 1.25
N PRO A 117 6.11 10.45 0.27
CA PRO A 117 6.31 10.13 -1.15
C PRO A 117 7.77 9.81 -1.47
N PHE A 118 7.99 8.70 -2.17
CA PHE A 118 9.32 8.36 -2.69
C PHE A 118 9.61 9.26 -3.90
N LYS A 119 10.81 9.86 -3.90
CA LYS A 119 11.31 10.66 -5.01
C LYS A 119 12.53 9.97 -5.61
N ASP A 120 12.60 9.94 -6.93
CA ASP A 120 13.75 9.45 -7.68
C ASP A 120 14.95 10.42 -7.56
N GLU A 121 16.06 10.08 -8.21
CA GLU A 121 17.29 10.87 -8.22
C GLU A 121 17.11 12.27 -8.83
N ASN A 122 16.09 12.46 -9.66
CA ASN A 122 15.73 13.74 -10.28
C ASN A 122 14.73 14.53 -9.42
N GLY A 123 14.31 14.01 -8.27
CA GLY A 123 13.34 14.64 -7.38
C GLY A 123 11.88 14.46 -7.78
N ASN A 124 11.59 13.63 -8.78
CA ASN A 124 10.23 13.33 -9.24
C ASN A 124 9.60 12.24 -8.38
N MET A 125 8.29 12.33 -8.13
CA MET A 125 7.57 11.26 -7.44
C MET A 125 7.54 10.00 -8.30
N VAL A 126 7.82 8.85 -7.69
CA VAL A 126 7.71 7.57 -8.39
C VAL A 126 6.27 7.11 -8.33
N GLU A 127 5.52 7.48 -9.37
CA GLU A 127 4.12 7.17 -9.56
C GLU A 127 3.83 6.64 -10.97
N TYR A 128 2.71 5.96 -11.11
CA TYR A 128 2.21 5.50 -12.40
C TYR A 128 0.70 5.75 -12.47
N ILE A 129 0.30 6.50 -13.49
CA ILE A 129 -1.10 6.79 -13.80
C ILE A 129 -1.50 5.86 -14.94
N PHE A 130 -2.49 4.99 -14.69
CA PHE A 130 -3.02 4.13 -15.74
C PHE A 130 -3.87 4.96 -16.72
N PRO A 131 -3.72 4.75 -18.04
CA PRO A 131 -4.49 5.48 -19.05
C PRO A 131 -5.99 5.16 -19.01
N GLU A 132 -6.32 3.94 -18.58
CA GLU A 132 -7.67 3.43 -18.37
C GLU A 132 -7.72 2.57 -17.11
N LYS A 133 -8.88 1.99 -16.78
CA LYS A 133 -8.98 1.06 -15.65
C LYS A 133 -8.13 -0.19 -15.94
N PRO A 134 -7.06 -0.47 -15.18
CA PRO A 134 -6.24 -1.65 -15.45
C PRO A 134 -7.00 -2.94 -15.17
N THR A 135 -6.65 -4.01 -15.89
CA THR A 135 -7.02 -5.36 -15.46
C THR A 135 -6.39 -5.69 -14.10
N ALA A 136 -6.92 -6.70 -13.40
CA ALA A 136 -6.32 -7.15 -12.15
C ALA A 136 -4.85 -7.58 -12.34
N LEU A 137 -4.56 -8.30 -13.42
CA LEU A 137 -3.21 -8.70 -13.76
C LEU A 137 -2.26 -7.51 -13.95
N GLU A 138 -2.67 -6.49 -14.72
CA GLU A 138 -1.85 -5.27 -14.93
C GLU A 138 -1.60 -4.53 -13.62
N LEU A 139 -2.64 -4.35 -12.80
CA LEU A 139 -2.53 -3.65 -11.53
C LEU A 139 -1.57 -4.37 -10.57
N GLY A 140 -1.78 -5.67 -10.35
CA GLY A 140 -0.93 -6.43 -9.44
C GLY A 140 0.51 -6.58 -9.95
N THR A 141 0.69 -6.73 -11.27
CA THR A 141 2.04 -6.75 -11.88
C THR A 141 2.75 -5.44 -11.62
N LYS A 142 2.09 -4.30 -11.87
CA LYS A 142 2.68 -2.97 -11.67
C LYS A 142 3.05 -2.70 -10.21
N VAL A 143 2.21 -3.12 -9.27
CA VAL A 143 2.51 -3.03 -7.82
C VAL A 143 3.75 -3.83 -7.45
N MET A 144 3.87 -5.06 -7.95
CA MET A 144 5.04 -5.91 -7.71
C MET A 144 6.31 -5.31 -8.33
N GLU A 145 6.23 -4.76 -9.55
CA GLU A 145 7.35 -4.05 -10.19
C GLU A 145 7.84 -2.85 -9.36
N MET A 146 6.92 -2.07 -8.79
CA MET A 146 7.27 -0.91 -7.96
C MET A 146 7.91 -1.33 -6.62
N PHE A 147 7.45 -2.43 -6.01
CA PHE A 147 8.13 -3.00 -4.85
C PHE A 147 9.54 -3.49 -5.20
N GLU A 148 9.69 -4.22 -6.30
CA GLU A 148 11.00 -4.69 -6.76
C GLU A 148 11.95 -3.51 -7.08
N TYR A 149 11.44 -2.44 -7.70
CA TYR A 149 12.20 -1.22 -7.92
C TYR A 149 12.72 -0.63 -6.61
N LYS A 150 11.85 -0.53 -5.59
CA LYS A 150 12.22 -0.03 -4.27
C LYS A 150 13.24 -0.92 -3.56
N GLU A 151 13.13 -2.23 -3.74
CA GLU A 151 14.00 -3.22 -3.11
C GLU A 151 15.38 -3.25 -3.74
N ARG A 152 15.50 -3.09 -5.07
CA ARG A 152 16.78 -2.84 -5.73
C ARG A 152 17.41 -1.53 -5.28
N TYR A 153 16.61 -0.46 -5.19
CA TYR A 153 17.09 0.84 -4.70
C TYR A 153 17.67 0.75 -3.27
N ASP A 154 17.06 -0.05 -2.40
CA ASP A 154 17.53 -0.27 -1.03
C ASP A 154 18.65 -1.33 -0.92
N GLY A 155 19.05 -1.99 -2.01
CA GLY A 155 20.03 -3.08 -1.99
C GLY A 155 19.55 -4.36 -1.31
N ILE A 156 18.23 -4.61 -1.29
CA ILE A 156 17.61 -5.81 -0.70
C ILE A 156 17.66 -6.98 -1.69
N ILE A 157 17.51 -6.68 -2.98
CA ILE A 157 17.59 -7.65 -4.09
C ILE A 157 18.51 -7.06 -5.18
N GLU A 158 19.06 -7.93 -6.01
CA GLU A 158 19.91 -7.57 -7.17
C GLU A 158 19.09 -7.08 -8.38
#